data_AF-X0TQ99-F1
#
_entry.id   AF-X0TQ99-F1
#
_cell.length_a   1.000
_cell.length_b   1.000
_cell.length_c   1.000
_cell.angle_alpha   90.00
_cell.angle_beta   90.00
_cell.angle_gamma   90.00
#
_symmetry.space_group_name_H-M   'P 1'
#
loop_
_entity.id
_entity.type
_entity.pdbx_description
1 polymer ?
#
loop_
_entity_poly.entity_id
_entity_poly.type
_entity_poly.pdbx_seq_one_letter_code
_entity_poly.pdbx_strand_id
1 'polypeptide(L)'
;MHDMDDQKRKTAYSSDITYGTNNEFGFDYLRDNMKFSLEDCVQRDLHFGIVDEVDSILIDESRTPLIISGPIEHSEDIHYATLKPLIVKLKEHQDRVIRSILNRAEARMREGKDDDKAIELLLQVKRGDPKNPRLLDIIAKEPGLKKSIDRMESFLSSQKSLHVLDEELYCIIEEQDRSANWTDKGLKLLSGNQQDAFIVPDLSQGLQEIDTDQRLNYREKKKMKRELEVQYSETSERMHATQQLIKSYWLFGKDVDYVVKDGQVII
;
A
#
# COMPACT_ATOMS: atom_id res chain seq x y z
N MET A 1 23.90 -12.47 32.68
CA MET A 1 24.08 -11.18 31.98
C MET A 1 22.79 -10.34 31.92
N HIS A 2 21.94 -10.33 32.95
CA HIS A 2 20.59 -9.75 32.81
C HIS A 2 20.54 -8.20 32.82
N ASP A 3 21.59 -7.52 33.29
CA ASP A 3 21.70 -6.04 33.34
C ASP A 3 22.97 -5.51 32.63
N MET A 4 23.41 -6.18 31.57
CA MET A 4 24.57 -5.75 30.79
C MET A 4 24.14 -4.85 29.63
N ASP A 5 24.70 -3.64 29.62
CA ASP A 5 24.70 -2.73 28.48
C ASP A 5 25.39 -3.36 27.26
N ASP A 6 25.02 -2.92 26.05
CA ASP A 6 25.46 -3.50 24.78
C ASP A 6 26.99 -3.54 24.67
N GLN A 7 27.68 -2.51 25.18
CA GLN A 7 29.14 -2.48 25.20
C GLN A 7 29.74 -3.63 26.04
N LYS A 8 29.10 -3.97 27.17
CA LYS A 8 29.54 -5.08 28.03
C LYS A 8 29.23 -6.42 27.38
N ARG A 9 28.09 -6.56 26.70
CA ARG A 9 27.73 -7.78 25.94
C ARG A 9 28.72 -8.03 24.81
N LYS A 10 29.04 -7.00 24.03
CA LYS A 10 30.04 -7.08 22.96
C LYS A 10 31.41 -7.52 23.46
N THR A 11 31.83 -7.01 24.63
CA THR A 11 33.06 -7.46 25.30
C THR A 11 32.97 -8.93 25.71
N ALA A 12 31.84 -9.38 26.25
CA ALA A 12 31.65 -10.77 26.66
C ALA A 12 31.66 -11.75 25.47
N TYR A 13 31.03 -11.40 24.35
CA TYR A 13 31.04 -12.20 23.11
C TYR A 13 32.40 -12.20 22.39
N SER A 14 33.25 -11.21 22.66
CA SER A 14 34.62 -11.15 22.13
C SER A 14 35.61 -12.05 22.88
N SER A 15 35.18 -12.69 23.96
CA SER A 15 36.01 -13.65 24.71
C SER A 15 36.10 -14.99 23.97
N ASP A 16 37.14 -15.78 24.27
CA ASP A 16 37.29 -17.11 23.66
C ASP A 16 36.11 -18.03 24.02
N ILE A 17 35.67 -17.98 25.28
CA ILE A 17 34.54 -18.74 25.82
C ILE A 17 33.58 -17.76 26.51
N THR A 18 32.30 -17.84 26.15
CA THR A 18 31.23 -17.02 26.72
C THR A 18 30.18 -17.92 27.37
N TYR A 19 29.94 -17.73 28.68
CA TYR A 19 28.87 -18.41 29.42
C TYR A 19 27.62 -17.52 29.49
N GLY A 20 26.45 -18.11 29.35
CA GLY A 20 25.17 -17.40 29.40
C GLY A 20 23.99 -18.36 29.42
N THR A 21 22.79 -17.81 29.57
CA THR A 21 21.55 -18.59 29.51
C THR A 21 20.98 -18.62 28.09
N ASN A 22 20.14 -19.61 27.78
CA ASN A 22 19.46 -19.72 26.48
C ASN A 22 18.66 -18.45 26.11
N ASN A 23 17.94 -17.87 27.08
CA ASN A 23 17.15 -16.67 26.90
C ASN A 23 18.04 -15.47 26.54
N GLU A 24 19.19 -15.32 27.21
CA GLU A 24 20.13 -14.22 26.92
C GLU A 24 20.72 -14.33 25.52
N PHE A 25 21.20 -15.52 25.12
CA PHE A 25 21.72 -15.75 23.78
C PHE A 25 20.64 -15.55 22.71
N GLY A 26 19.44 -16.08 22.94
CA GLY A 26 18.34 -15.98 21.99
C GLY A 26 17.82 -14.54 21.83
N PHE A 27 17.67 -13.78 22.91
CA PHE A 27 17.25 -12.38 22.82
C PHE A 27 18.34 -11.47 22.26
N ASP A 28 19.62 -11.71 22.54
CA ASP A 28 20.72 -10.97 21.89
C ASP A 28 20.75 -11.24 20.39
N TYR A 29 20.52 -12.49 19.98
CA TYR A 29 20.40 -12.84 18.56
C TYR A 29 19.21 -12.12 17.91
N LEU A 30 18.03 -12.15 18.53
CA LEU A 30 16.85 -11.44 18.00
C LEU A 30 17.08 -9.92 17.93
N ARG A 31 17.72 -9.32 18.94
CA ARG A 31 18.06 -7.89 18.95
C ARG A 31 19.04 -7.51 17.86
N ASP A 32 20.08 -8.31 17.63
CA ASP A 32 21.06 -8.04 16.58
C ASP A 32 20.43 -8.09 15.18
N ASN A 33 19.43 -8.96 14.96
CA ASN A 33 18.67 -9.00 13.71
C ASN A 33 17.70 -7.81 13.53
N MET A 34 17.51 -6.97 14.55
CA MET A 34 16.74 -5.72 14.45
C MET A 34 17.63 -4.48 14.30
N LYS A 35 18.97 -4.62 14.34
CA LYS A 35 19.90 -3.50 14.22
C LYS A 35 20.14 -3.13 12.75
N PHE A 36 20.27 -1.84 12.48
CA PHE A 36 20.48 -1.31 11.12
C PHE A 36 21.93 -1.43 10.64
N SER A 37 22.89 -1.67 11.54
CA SER A 37 24.31 -1.75 11.20
C SER A 37 24.98 -2.91 11.94
N LEU A 38 25.93 -3.56 11.26
CA LEU A 38 26.73 -4.66 11.83
C LEU A 38 27.61 -4.18 13.00
N GLU A 39 27.98 -2.91 13.02
CA GLU A 39 28.80 -2.31 14.07
C GLU A 39 28.05 -2.27 15.41
N ASP A 40 26.72 -2.21 15.36
CA ASP A 40 25.89 -2.17 16.56
C ASP A 40 25.65 -3.57 17.14
N CYS A 41 25.88 -4.65 16.37
CA CYS A 41 25.68 -6.02 16.84
C CYS A 41 26.58 -6.38 18.04
N VAL A 42 26.03 -7.15 18.98
CA VAL A 42 26.76 -7.60 20.18
C VAL A 42 27.33 -9.01 20.00
N GLN A 43 26.64 -9.89 19.26
CA GLN A 43 27.12 -11.22 18.92
C GLN A 43 28.10 -11.19 17.74
N ARG A 44 28.96 -12.22 17.70
CA ARG A 44 29.82 -12.56 16.55
C ARG A 44 29.20 -13.73 15.77
N ASP A 45 29.89 -14.18 14.73
CA ASP A 45 29.52 -15.40 14.01
C ASP A 45 29.30 -16.58 14.99
N LEU A 46 28.24 -17.37 14.75
CA LEU A 46 27.84 -18.48 15.60
C LEU A 46 28.67 -19.72 15.25
N HIS A 47 29.66 -20.04 16.09
CA HIS A 47 30.63 -21.11 15.80
C HIS A 47 30.25 -22.46 16.43
N PHE A 48 30.12 -22.49 17.76
CA PHE A 48 29.92 -23.71 18.52
C PHE A 48 29.24 -23.40 19.86
N GLY A 49 28.36 -24.30 20.32
CA GLY A 49 27.65 -24.17 21.59
C GLY A 49 27.63 -25.50 22.34
N ILE A 50 27.97 -25.44 23.63
CA ILE A 50 27.82 -26.56 24.56
C ILE A 50 26.62 -26.23 25.44
N VAL A 51 25.63 -27.11 25.42
CA VAL A 51 24.38 -26.94 26.17
C VAL A 51 24.46 -27.80 27.42
N ASP A 52 24.47 -27.17 28.58
CA ASP A 52 24.23 -27.84 29.85
C ASP A 52 22.72 -28.05 30.02
N GLU A 53 22.30 -29.12 30.69
CA GLU A 53 20.87 -29.48 30.86
C GLU A 53 20.09 -29.53 29.53
N VAL A 54 20.62 -30.30 28.57
CA VAL A 54 20.15 -30.33 27.17
C VAL A 54 18.69 -30.75 27.01
N ASP A 55 18.19 -31.64 27.87
CA ASP A 55 16.80 -32.09 27.87
C ASP A 55 15.86 -30.95 28.27
N SER A 56 16.18 -30.25 29.35
CA SER A 56 15.40 -29.10 29.83
C SER A 56 15.34 -27.99 28.77
N ILE A 57 16.49 -27.64 28.16
CA ILE A 57 16.56 -26.52 27.22
C ILE A 57 15.97 -26.87 25.85
N LEU A 58 16.34 -28.01 25.26
CA LEU A 58 15.96 -28.33 23.87
C LEU A 58 14.64 -29.09 23.74
N ILE A 59 14.11 -29.68 24.82
CA ILE A 59 12.82 -30.39 24.80
C ILE A 59 11.76 -29.58 25.54
N ASP A 60 11.98 -29.24 26.81
CA ASP A 60 10.91 -28.69 27.64
C ASP A 60 10.67 -27.20 27.36
N GLU A 61 11.74 -26.41 27.30
CA GLU A 61 11.69 -24.97 27.08
C GLU A 61 11.46 -24.59 25.61
N SER A 62 11.84 -25.45 24.66
CA SER A 62 11.71 -25.19 23.21
C SER A 62 10.25 -25.06 22.73
N ARG A 63 9.28 -25.44 23.56
CA ARG A 63 7.84 -25.27 23.29
C ARG A 63 7.38 -23.81 23.35
N THR A 64 8.15 -22.94 24.00
CA THR A 64 7.82 -21.51 24.12
C THR A 64 8.79 -20.71 23.25
N PRO A 65 8.30 -20.04 22.18
CA PRO A 65 9.17 -19.22 21.34
C PRO A 65 9.68 -17.99 22.09
N LEU A 66 10.88 -17.55 21.74
CA LEU A 66 11.40 -16.24 22.16
C LEU A 66 10.78 -15.15 21.31
N ILE A 67 10.08 -14.21 21.94
CA ILE A 67 9.36 -13.13 21.26
C ILE A 67 9.81 -11.79 21.83
N ILE A 68 10.23 -10.87 20.96
CA ILE A 68 10.34 -9.46 21.29
C ILE A 68 9.04 -8.79 20.85
N SER A 69 8.22 -8.37 21.81
CA SER A 69 7.07 -7.51 21.54
C SER A 69 7.50 -6.04 21.69
N GLY A 70 7.26 -5.25 20.65
CA GLY A 70 7.38 -3.80 20.68
C GLY A 70 6.01 -3.17 20.46
N PRO A 71 5.78 -1.92 20.91
CA PRO A 71 4.65 -1.16 20.42
C PRO A 71 4.76 -1.07 18.90
N ILE A 72 3.69 -1.42 18.19
CA ILE A 72 3.59 -1.10 16.77
C ILE A 72 3.52 0.43 16.72
N GLU A 73 4.49 1.08 16.08
CA GLU A 73 4.34 2.50 15.79
C GLU A 73 3.08 2.65 14.93
N HIS A 74 2.07 3.34 15.45
CA HIS A 74 0.81 3.62 14.75
C HIS A 74 1.01 4.62 13.58
N SER A 75 2.15 4.58 12.89
CA SER A 75 2.43 5.44 11.73
C SER A 75 1.35 5.26 10.66
N GLU A 76 0.87 4.03 10.46
CA GLU A 76 -0.22 3.71 9.52
C GLU A 76 -1.50 4.54 9.79
N ASP A 77 -1.91 4.69 11.05
CA ASP A 77 -3.12 5.44 11.41
C ASP A 77 -3.01 6.94 11.04
N ILE A 78 -1.82 7.52 11.15
CA ILE A 78 -1.59 8.94 10.82
C ILE A 78 -1.73 9.15 9.31
N HIS A 79 -1.16 8.26 8.50
CA HIS A 79 -1.26 8.35 7.04
C HIS A 79 -2.72 8.22 6.58
N TYR A 80 -3.46 7.22 7.08
CA TYR A 80 -4.86 7.05 6.74
C TYR A 80 -5.72 8.24 7.20
N ALA A 81 -5.52 8.75 8.42
CA ALA A 81 -6.24 9.89 8.94
C ALA A 81 -6.00 11.17 8.11
N THR A 82 -4.76 11.39 7.68
CA THR A 82 -4.37 12.58 6.90
C THR A 82 -4.89 12.51 5.46
N LEU A 83 -4.89 11.32 4.86
CA LEU A 83 -5.33 11.13 3.47
C LEU A 83 -6.85 11.02 3.31
N LYS A 84 -7.57 10.53 4.33
CA LYS A 84 -9.03 10.33 4.27
C LYS A 84 -9.82 11.54 3.76
N PRO A 85 -9.60 12.78 4.21
CA PRO A 85 -10.32 13.95 3.69
C PRO A 85 -10.10 14.17 2.18
N LEU A 86 -8.89 13.89 1.67
CA LEU A 86 -8.58 14.00 0.24
C LEU A 86 -9.33 12.95 -0.57
N ILE A 87 -9.42 11.71 -0.07
CA ILE A 87 -10.14 10.63 -0.73
C ILE A 87 -11.65 10.86 -0.71
N VAL A 88 -12.21 11.40 0.38
CA VAL A 88 -13.62 11.80 0.42
C VAL A 88 -13.91 12.86 -0.66
N LYS A 89 -13.04 13.87 -0.79
CA LYS A 89 -13.17 14.88 -1.85
C LYS A 89 -13.05 14.26 -3.24
N LEU A 90 -12.11 13.33 -3.44
CA LEU A 90 -11.97 12.58 -4.69
C LEU A 90 -13.25 11.83 -5.05
N LYS A 91 -13.87 11.15 -4.07
CA LYS A 91 -15.15 10.44 -4.24
C LYS A 91 -16.28 11.40 -4.62
N GLU A 92 -16.40 12.55 -3.95
CA GLU A 92 -17.41 13.55 -4.30
C GLU A 92 -17.27 14.06 -5.75
N HIS A 93 -16.03 14.30 -6.19
CA HIS A 93 -15.74 14.73 -7.55
C HIS A 93 -16.04 13.62 -8.57
N GLN A 94 -15.62 12.38 -8.29
CA GLN A 94 -15.99 11.21 -9.09
C GLN A 94 -17.51 11.09 -9.21
N ASP A 95 -18.25 11.19 -8.10
CA ASP A 95 -19.70 11.04 -8.08
C ASP A 95 -20.44 12.11 -8.88
N ARG A 96 -19.89 13.32 -8.97
CA ARG A 96 -20.44 14.37 -9.85
C ARG A 96 -20.25 14.01 -11.31
N VAL A 97 -19.06 13.54 -11.68
CA VAL A 97 -18.76 13.10 -13.05
C VAL A 97 -19.63 11.90 -13.43
N ILE A 98 -19.71 10.87 -12.58
CA ILE A 98 -20.53 9.68 -12.80
C ILE A 98 -22.00 10.04 -12.98
N ARG A 99 -22.55 10.94 -12.14
CA ARG A 99 -23.93 11.42 -12.30
C ARG A 99 -24.14 12.14 -13.63
N SER A 100 -23.18 12.96 -14.07
CA SER A 100 -23.24 13.65 -15.36
C SER A 100 -23.25 12.65 -16.53
N ILE A 101 -22.35 11.66 -16.51
CA ILE A 101 -22.24 10.62 -17.54
C ILE A 101 -23.51 9.77 -17.59
N LEU A 102 -24.04 9.34 -16.44
CA LEU A 102 -25.30 8.59 -16.35
C LEU A 102 -26.48 9.36 -16.96
N ASN A 103 -26.61 10.66 -16.65
CA ASN A 103 -27.68 11.48 -17.20
C ASN A 103 -27.56 11.61 -18.73
N ARG A 104 -26.33 11.71 -19.27
CA ARG A 104 -26.07 11.71 -20.71
C ARG A 104 -26.42 10.37 -21.35
N ALA A 105 -26.10 9.26 -20.70
CA ALA A 105 -26.42 7.91 -21.17
C ALA A 105 -27.94 7.69 -21.24
N GLU A 106 -28.66 7.97 -20.16
CA GLU A 106 -30.12 7.82 -20.10
C GLU A 106 -30.87 8.73 -21.07
N ALA A 107 -30.35 9.94 -21.34
CA ALA A 107 -30.94 10.84 -22.34
C ALA A 107 -30.81 10.23 -23.76
N ARG A 108 -29.65 9.66 -24.08
CA ARG A 108 -29.42 8.97 -25.37
C ARG A 108 -30.34 7.77 -25.55
N MET A 109 -30.45 6.93 -24.52
CA MET A 109 -31.33 5.76 -24.52
C MET A 109 -32.80 6.15 -24.72
N ARG A 110 -33.27 7.22 -24.06
CA ARG A 110 -34.64 7.74 -24.23
C ARG A 110 -34.94 8.27 -25.62
N GLU A 111 -33.94 8.81 -26.32
CA GLU A 111 -34.09 9.29 -27.70
C GLU A 111 -34.20 8.14 -28.72
N GLY A 112 -34.19 6.87 -28.28
CA GLY A 112 -34.20 5.69 -29.15
C GLY A 112 -32.90 5.55 -29.95
N LYS A 113 -31.84 6.23 -29.51
CA LYS A 113 -30.48 6.09 -30.02
C LYS A 113 -29.77 5.07 -29.12
N ASP A 114 -30.06 3.79 -29.32
CA ASP A 114 -29.17 2.70 -28.89
C ASP A 114 -27.91 2.74 -29.76
N ASP A 115 -27.22 3.88 -29.74
CA ASP A 115 -25.99 4.11 -30.46
C ASP A 115 -24.80 3.66 -29.62
N ASP A 116 -23.69 3.32 -30.28
CA ASP A 116 -22.44 2.91 -29.61
C ASP A 116 -22.00 3.92 -28.54
N LYS A 117 -22.42 5.18 -28.66
CA LYS A 117 -22.14 6.24 -27.70
C LYS A 117 -22.84 6.05 -26.35
N ALA A 118 -24.09 5.57 -26.33
CA ALA A 118 -24.77 5.24 -25.07
C ALA A 118 -24.02 4.12 -24.33
N ILE A 119 -23.56 3.09 -25.07
CA ILE A 119 -22.78 1.97 -24.52
C ILE A 119 -21.42 2.45 -24.00
N GLU A 120 -20.73 3.33 -24.73
CA GLU A 120 -19.48 3.94 -24.26
C GLU A 120 -19.66 4.73 -22.96
N LEU A 121 -20.75 5.50 -22.81
CA LEU A 121 -21.03 6.23 -21.58
C LEU A 121 -21.30 5.29 -20.41
N LEU A 122 -22.06 4.22 -20.62
CA LEU A 122 -22.29 3.21 -19.58
C LEU A 122 -21.02 2.44 -19.21
N LEU A 123 -20.16 2.14 -20.20
CA LEU A 123 -18.84 1.57 -19.95
C LEU A 123 -17.98 2.53 -19.12
N GLN A 124 -18.00 3.83 -19.42
CA GLN A 124 -17.28 4.84 -18.65
C GLN A 124 -17.77 4.89 -17.19
N VAL A 125 -19.09 4.77 -16.97
CA VAL A 125 -19.64 4.64 -15.61
C VAL A 125 -19.18 3.35 -14.95
N LYS A 126 -19.23 2.21 -15.64
CA LYS A 126 -18.74 0.91 -15.14
C LYS A 126 -17.28 1.02 -14.68
N ARG A 127 -16.44 1.71 -15.44
CA ARG A 127 -15.01 1.88 -15.10
C ARG A 127 -14.80 2.81 -13.90
N GLY A 128 -15.64 3.80 -13.69
CA GLY A 128 -15.47 4.76 -12.59
C GLY A 128 -16.26 4.46 -11.31
N ASP A 129 -17.34 3.70 -11.40
CA ASP A 129 -18.19 3.28 -10.27
C ASP A 129 -19.02 2.03 -10.66
N PRO A 130 -18.39 0.84 -10.74
CA PRO A 130 -19.04 -0.38 -11.25
C PRO A 130 -20.23 -0.85 -10.41
N LYS A 131 -20.19 -0.56 -9.10
CA LYS A 131 -21.26 -0.88 -8.15
C LYS A 131 -22.34 0.21 -8.08
N ASN A 132 -22.33 1.18 -8.99
CA ASN A 132 -23.30 2.27 -8.96
C ASN A 132 -24.75 1.75 -9.08
N PRO A 133 -25.66 2.05 -8.13
CA PRO A 133 -27.01 1.50 -8.14
C PRO A 133 -27.81 1.84 -9.40
N ARG A 134 -27.62 3.03 -9.99
CA ARG A 134 -28.30 3.43 -11.23
C ARG A 134 -27.80 2.64 -12.43
N LEU A 135 -26.49 2.41 -12.52
CA LEU A 135 -25.92 1.56 -13.57
C LEU A 135 -26.49 0.14 -13.48
N LEU A 136 -26.51 -0.44 -12.28
CA LEU A 136 -27.03 -1.79 -12.05
C LEU A 136 -28.52 -1.89 -12.38
N ASP A 137 -29.32 -0.89 -12.05
CA ASP A 137 -30.75 -0.82 -12.39
C ASP A 137 -30.97 -0.73 -13.92
N ILE A 138 -30.18 0.08 -14.63
CA ILE A 138 -30.22 0.16 -16.10
C ILE A 138 -29.89 -1.20 -16.73
N ILE A 139 -28.83 -1.85 -16.28
CA ILE A 139 -28.42 -3.17 -16.77
C ILE A 139 -29.48 -4.24 -16.49
N ALA A 140 -30.13 -4.17 -15.33
CA ALA A 140 -31.17 -5.13 -14.95
C ALA A 140 -32.44 -4.99 -15.81
N LYS A 141 -32.77 -3.78 -16.27
CA LYS A 141 -33.96 -3.49 -17.08
C LYS A 141 -33.81 -3.86 -18.55
N GLU A 142 -32.59 -3.89 -19.07
CA GLU A 142 -32.31 -4.16 -20.49
C GLU A 142 -31.51 -5.45 -20.70
N PRO A 143 -32.19 -6.57 -21.02
CA PRO A 143 -31.52 -7.84 -21.29
C PRO A 143 -30.51 -7.72 -22.44
N GLY A 144 -29.24 -8.04 -22.16
CA GLY A 144 -28.16 -8.01 -23.15
C GLY A 144 -27.28 -6.77 -23.09
N LEU A 145 -27.69 -5.70 -22.40
CA LEU A 145 -26.90 -4.48 -22.28
C LEU A 145 -25.53 -4.71 -21.63
N LYS A 146 -25.49 -5.54 -20.57
CA LYS A 146 -24.22 -5.99 -19.96
C LYS A 146 -23.25 -6.57 -21.00
N LYS A 147 -23.76 -7.44 -21.88
CA LYS A 147 -22.96 -8.09 -22.91
C LYS A 147 -22.46 -7.07 -23.95
N SER A 148 -23.26 -6.06 -24.26
CA SER A 148 -22.86 -4.96 -25.14
C SER A 148 -21.75 -4.10 -24.52
N ILE A 149 -21.86 -3.77 -23.23
CA ILE A 149 -20.83 -3.05 -22.47
C ILE A 149 -19.52 -3.86 -22.46
N ASP A 150 -19.57 -5.14 -22.10
CA ASP A 150 -18.39 -6.00 -22.03
C ASP A 150 -17.72 -6.21 -23.41
N ARG A 151 -18.52 -6.26 -24.49
CA ARG A 151 -18.01 -6.28 -25.87
C ARG A 151 -17.33 -4.97 -26.26
N MET A 152 -17.92 -3.83 -25.91
CA MET A 152 -17.34 -2.52 -26.17
C MET A 152 -16.02 -2.36 -25.42
N GLU A 153 -15.96 -2.80 -24.16
CA GLU A 153 -14.73 -2.81 -23.37
C GLU A 153 -13.62 -3.63 -24.03
N SER A 154 -13.96 -4.84 -24.47
CA SER A 154 -13.03 -5.73 -25.18
C SER A 154 -12.55 -5.11 -26.50
N PHE A 155 -13.44 -4.45 -27.22
CA PHE A 155 -13.14 -3.77 -28.48
C PHE A 155 -12.16 -2.60 -28.26
N LEU A 156 -12.48 -1.67 -27.35
CA LEU A 156 -11.62 -0.52 -27.04
C LEU A 156 -10.28 -0.93 -26.42
N SER A 157 -10.26 -2.00 -25.63
CA SER A 157 -9.01 -2.58 -25.11
C SER A 157 -8.12 -3.08 -26.24
N SER A 158 -8.69 -3.82 -27.22
CA SER A 158 -7.91 -4.32 -28.36
C SER A 158 -7.41 -3.20 -29.28
N GLN A 159 -8.15 -2.08 -29.37
CA GLN A 159 -7.73 -0.86 -30.07
C GLN A 159 -6.78 0.04 -29.26
N LYS A 160 -6.50 -0.30 -27.99
CA LYS A 160 -5.72 0.54 -27.05
C LYS A 160 -6.31 1.95 -26.84
N SER A 161 -7.60 2.13 -27.08
CA SER A 161 -8.31 3.41 -26.97
C SER A 161 -9.14 3.54 -25.68
N LEU A 162 -9.13 2.51 -24.82
CA LEU A 162 -9.92 2.51 -23.58
C LEU A 162 -9.58 3.68 -22.65
N HIS A 163 -8.31 4.09 -22.60
CA HIS A 163 -7.83 5.22 -21.80
C HIS A 163 -8.55 6.55 -22.12
N VAL A 164 -9.09 6.71 -23.32
CA VAL A 164 -9.84 7.91 -23.72
C VAL A 164 -11.13 8.05 -22.90
N LEU A 165 -11.77 6.94 -22.51
CA LEU A 165 -12.93 6.99 -21.62
C LEU A 165 -12.54 7.39 -20.19
N ASP A 166 -11.31 7.08 -19.79
CA ASP A 166 -10.86 7.31 -18.42
C ASP A 166 -10.51 8.78 -18.15
N GLU A 167 -10.27 9.60 -19.18
CA GLU A 167 -9.85 11.00 -19.05
C GLU A 167 -10.83 11.89 -18.23
N GLU A 168 -12.14 11.60 -18.30
CA GLU A 168 -13.13 12.36 -17.53
C GLU A 168 -13.15 11.95 -16.05
N LEU A 169 -12.75 10.71 -15.75
CA LEU A 169 -12.79 10.08 -14.43
C LEU A 169 -11.61 10.56 -13.57
N TYR A 170 -11.79 10.51 -12.25
CA TYR A 170 -10.72 10.71 -11.27
C TYR A 170 -10.10 9.37 -10.85
N CYS A 171 -10.88 8.30 -10.84
CA CYS A 171 -10.44 6.94 -10.55
C CYS A 171 -11.03 5.93 -11.52
N ILE A 172 -10.28 4.86 -11.74
CA ILE A 172 -10.66 3.65 -12.47
C ILE A 172 -10.70 2.51 -11.45
N ILE A 173 -11.81 1.77 -11.45
CA ILE A 173 -12.10 0.69 -10.52
C ILE A 173 -12.26 -0.60 -11.32
N GLU A 174 -11.48 -1.61 -10.98
CA GLU A 174 -11.52 -2.92 -11.64
C GLU A 174 -11.95 -3.98 -10.62
N GLU A 175 -13.18 -4.46 -10.75
CA GLU A 175 -13.74 -5.43 -9.81
C GLU A 175 -13.04 -6.79 -9.89
N GLN A 176 -12.61 -7.20 -11.08
CA GLN A 176 -11.99 -8.51 -11.31
C GLN A 176 -10.67 -8.64 -10.57
N ASP A 177 -9.79 -7.64 -10.73
CA ASP A 177 -8.48 -7.60 -10.09
C ASP A 177 -8.52 -6.99 -8.69
N ARG A 178 -9.72 -6.57 -8.24
CA ARG A 178 -9.93 -5.80 -7.00
C ARG A 178 -8.93 -4.64 -6.90
N SER A 179 -8.75 -3.96 -8.02
CA SER A 179 -7.78 -2.88 -8.20
C SER A 179 -8.52 -1.54 -8.26
N ALA A 180 -7.86 -0.49 -7.79
CA ALA A 180 -8.36 0.87 -7.90
C ALA A 180 -7.18 1.80 -8.16
N ASN A 181 -7.24 2.51 -9.29
CA ASN A 181 -6.18 3.39 -9.75
C ASN A 181 -6.73 4.80 -9.94
N TRP A 182 -5.91 5.82 -9.70
CA TRP A 182 -6.25 7.19 -10.08
C TRP A 182 -5.87 7.45 -11.54
N THR A 183 -6.58 8.38 -12.16
CA THR A 183 -6.20 8.95 -13.46
C THR A 183 -5.28 10.15 -13.24
N ASP A 184 -4.75 10.74 -14.31
CA ASP A 184 -4.02 12.01 -14.23
C ASP A 184 -4.85 13.13 -13.58
N LYS A 185 -6.17 13.11 -13.83
CA LYS A 185 -7.11 14.06 -13.23
C LYS A 185 -7.32 13.79 -11.74
N GLY A 186 -7.38 12.52 -11.35
CA GLY A 186 -7.33 12.06 -9.96
C GLY A 186 -6.09 12.54 -9.24
N LEU A 187 -4.93 12.25 -9.82
CA LEU A 187 -3.63 12.61 -9.29
C LEU A 187 -3.51 14.12 -9.08
N LYS A 188 -3.88 14.93 -10.08
CA LYS A 188 -3.88 16.40 -9.96
C LYS A 188 -4.74 16.89 -8.80
N LEU A 189 -5.89 16.25 -8.54
CA LEU A 189 -6.74 16.62 -7.41
C LEU A 189 -6.09 16.25 -6.06
N LEU A 190 -5.48 15.07 -5.98
CA LEU A 190 -4.84 14.55 -4.77
C LEU A 190 -3.56 15.30 -4.43
N SER A 191 -2.73 15.59 -5.42
CA SER A 191 -1.50 16.37 -5.29
C SER A 191 -1.76 17.82 -4.89
N GLY A 192 -2.92 18.38 -5.24
CA GLY A 192 -3.25 19.77 -4.94
C GLY A 192 -2.18 20.73 -5.48
N ASN A 193 -1.51 21.46 -4.58
CA ASN A 193 -0.41 22.37 -4.93
C ASN A 193 0.98 21.70 -4.93
N GLN A 194 1.09 20.46 -4.45
CA GLN A 194 2.35 19.72 -4.38
C GLN A 194 2.39 18.67 -5.50
N GLN A 195 2.79 19.10 -6.71
CA GLN A 195 2.82 18.22 -7.88
C GLN A 195 3.66 16.95 -7.66
N ASP A 196 4.71 17.03 -6.85
CA ASP A 196 5.65 15.94 -6.62
C ASP A 196 5.28 15.04 -5.42
N ALA A 197 4.15 15.31 -4.74
CA ALA A 197 3.75 14.60 -3.51
C ALA A 197 3.49 13.09 -3.67
N PHE A 198 3.40 12.61 -4.91
CA PHE A 198 3.11 11.22 -5.28
C PHE A 198 4.11 10.67 -6.32
N ILE A 199 5.23 11.36 -6.55
CA ILE A 199 6.27 10.92 -7.47
C ILE A 199 7.32 10.14 -6.68
N VAL A 200 7.32 8.82 -6.83
CA VAL A 200 8.30 7.97 -6.17
C VAL A 200 9.66 8.15 -6.86
N PRO A 201 10.70 8.55 -6.12
CA PRO A 201 12.04 8.64 -6.69
C PRO A 201 12.58 7.25 -7.03
N ASP A 202 13.36 7.12 -8.11
CA ASP A 202 14.09 5.88 -8.37
C ASP A 202 15.24 5.77 -7.36
N LEU A 203 15.05 4.93 -6.35
CA LEU A 203 16.03 4.70 -5.29
C LEU A 203 17.33 4.13 -5.86
N SER A 204 17.26 3.23 -6.85
CA SER A 204 18.45 2.58 -7.40
C SER A 204 19.31 3.57 -8.18
N GLN A 205 18.67 4.33 -9.07
CA GLN A 205 19.35 5.37 -9.84
C GLN A 205 19.88 6.48 -8.92
N GLY A 206 19.07 6.96 -7.98
CA GLY A 206 19.47 8.05 -7.09
C GLY A 206 20.62 7.67 -6.16
N LEU A 207 20.64 6.44 -5.61
CA LEU A 207 21.77 5.96 -4.81
C LEU A 207 23.05 5.87 -5.65
N GLN A 208 22.96 5.39 -6.89
CA GLN A 208 24.10 5.32 -7.81
C GLN A 208 24.64 6.71 -8.16
N GLU A 209 23.78 7.68 -8.43
CA GLU A 209 24.17 9.06 -8.70
C GLU A 209 24.91 9.67 -7.50
N ILE A 210 24.40 9.46 -6.27
CA ILE A 210 25.04 9.95 -5.04
C ILE A 210 26.41 9.27 -4.82
N ASP A 211 26.50 7.96 -5.08
CA ASP A 211 27.75 7.21 -4.92
C ASP A 211 28.83 7.63 -5.92
N THR A 212 28.43 7.93 -7.16
CA THR A 212 29.35 8.28 -8.24
C THR A 212 29.74 9.76 -8.25
N ASP A 213 29.02 10.63 -7.54
CA ASP A 213 29.37 12.05 -7.45
C ASP A 213 30.69 12.26 -6.67
N GLN A 214 31.71 12.75 -7.38
CA GLN A 214 33.03 13.02 -6.81
C GLN A 214 33.09 14.33 -6.01
N ARG A 215 32.07 15.18 -6.11
CA ARG A 215 31.99 16.47 -5.40
C ARG A 215 31.56 16.31 -3.94
N LEU A 216 30.93 15.18 -3.61
CA LEU A 216 30.38 14.90 -2.28
C LEU A 216 31.38 14.15 -1.41
N ASN A 217 31.57 14.62 -0.18
CA ASN A 217 32.32 13.89 0.83
C ASN A 217 31.49 12.74 1.46
N TYR A 218 32.14 11.85 2.20
CA TYR A 218 31.47 10.69 2.82
C TYR A 218 30.25 11.07 3.69
N ARG A 219 30.35 12.16 4.46
CA ARG A 219 29.24 12.61 5.32
C ARG A 219 28.07 13.15 4.50
N GLU A 220 28.35 13.89 3.43
CA GLU A 220 27.34 14.40 2.50
C GLU A 220 26.64 13.27 1.77
N LYS A 221 27.38 12.28 1.25
CA LYS A 221 26.81 11.08 0.61
C LYS A 221 25.89 10.34 1.58
N LYS A 222 26.36 10.05 2.80
CA LYS A 222 25.55 9.36 3.81
C LYS A 222 24.27 10.13 4.14
N LYS A 223 24.32 11.46 4.24
CA LYS A 223 23.16 12.31 4.49
C LYS A 223 22.16 12.26 3.32
N MET A 224 22.63 12.47 2.09
CA MET A 224 21.77 12.50 0.91
C MET A 224 21.11 11.13 0.63
N LYS A 225 21.85 10.03 0.83
CA LYS A 225 21.27 8.68 0.73
C LYS A 225 20.13 8.48 1.72
N ARG A 226 20.33 8.89 2.97
CA ARG A 226 19.30 8.81 4.01
C ARG A 226 18.08 9.67 3.67
N GLU A 227 18.28 10.88 3.15
CA GLU A 227 17.19 11.76 2.70
C GLU A 227 16.40 11.13 1.55
N LEU A 228 17.09 10.52 0.58
CA LEU A 228 16.48 9.81 -0.54
C LEU A 228 15.67 8.59 -0.09
N GLU A 229 16.23 7.77 0.81
CA GLU A 229 15.55 6.61 1.40
C GLU A 229 14.29 7.01 2.16
N VAL A 230 14.36 8.07 2.98
CA VAL A 230 13.20 8.60 3.70
C VAL A 230 12.14 9.10 2.72
N GLN A 231 12.51 9.90 1.72
CA GLN A 231 11.58 10.40 0.72
C GLN A 231 10.92 9.25 -0.06
N TYR A 232 11.69 8.22 -0.43
CA TYR A 232 11.17 7.03 -1.08
C TYR A 232 10.14 6.31 -0.21
N SER A 233 10.47 6.05 1.07
CA SER A 233 9.57 5.36 2.01
C SER A 233 8.27 6.15 2.21
N GLU A 234 8.37 7.44 2.53
CA GLU A 234 7.20 8.31 2.77
C GLU A 234 6.27 8.38 1.55
N THR A 235 6.85 8.50 0.35
CA THR A 235 6.07 8.60 -0.89
C THR A 235 5.42 7.26 -1.23
N SER A 236 6.15 6.15 -1.06
CA SER A 236 5.65 4.79 -1.29
C SER A 236 4.51 4.44 -0.34
N GLU A 237 4.66 4.71 0.97
CA GLU A 237 3.63 4.50 1.97
C GLU A 237 2.40 5.36 1.70
N ARG A 238 2.59 6.64 1.33
CA ARG A 238 1.49 7.53 0.94
C ARG A 238 0.73 6.99 -0.27
N MET A 239 1.43 6.54 -1.32
CA MET A 239 0.80 5.93 -2.49
C MET A 239 0.01 4.69 -2.12
N HIS A 240 0.60 3.81 -1.33
CA HIS A 240 -0.06 2.58 -0.88
C HIS A 240 -1.32 2.89 -0.07
N ALA A 241 -1.22 3.76 0.94
CA ALA A 241 -2.36 4.16 1.77
C ALA A 241 -3.47 4.82 0.94
N THR A 242 -3.11 5.65 -0.04
CA THR A 242 -4.05 6.27 -0.99
C THR A 242 -4.78 5.21 -1.81
N GLN A 243 -4.06 4.23 -2.37
CA GLN A 243 -4.68 3.12 -3.12
C GLN A 243 -5.62 2.30 -2.23
N GLN A 244 -5.22 1.96 -1.00
CA GLN A 244 -6.08 1.21 -0.08
C GLN A 244 -7.34 1.98 0.29
N LEU A 245 -7.25 3.31 0.49
CA LEU A 245 -8.43 4.14 0.75
C LEU A 245 -9.35 4.22 -0.47
N ILE A 246 -8.83 4.43 -1.68
CA ILE A 246 -9.70 4.42 -2.88
C ILE A 246 -10.35 3.05 -3.02
N LYS A 247 -9.60 1.97 -2.82
CA LYS A 247 -10.16 0.61 -2.83
C LYS A 247 -11.29 0.45 -1.81
N SER A 248 -11.11 0.93 -0.58
CA SER A 248 -12.10 0.83 0.49
C SER A 248 -13.42 1.54 0.17
N TYR A 249 -13.36 2.73 -0.45
CA TYR A 249 -14.55 3.52 -0.76
C TYR A 249 -15.37 3.02 -1.96
N TRP A 250 -14.77 2.27 -2.90
CA TRP A 250 -15.45 1.81 -4.12
C TRP A 250 -15.71 0.31 -4.17
N LEU A 251 -14.84 -0.53 -3.58
CA LEU A 251 -14.99 -1.98 -3.65
C LEU A 251 -15.67 -2.59 -2.43
N PHE A 252 -15.72 -1.90 -1.29
CA PHE A 252 -16.27 -2.45 -0.04
C PHE A 252 -17.46 -1.61 0.45
N GLY A 253 -18.65 -2.20 0.35
CA GLY A 253 -19.89 -1.62 0.85
C GLY A 253 -20.08 -1.90 2.33
N LYS A 254 -20.33 -0.85 3.12
CA LYS A 254 -20.80 -1.02 4.49
C LYS A 254 -22.17 -1.71 4.47
N ASP A 255 -22.39 -2.61 5.42
CA ASP A 255 -23.60 -3.43 5.58
C ASP A 255 -23.85 -4.44 4.43
N VAL A 256 -22.85 -4.60 3.54
CA VAL A 256 -22.83 -5.59 2.46
C VAL A 256 -21.60 -6.48 2.57
N ASP A 257 -20.42 -5.86 2.59
CA ASP A 257 -19.12 -6.52 2.65
C ASP A 257 -18.51 -6.50 4.06
N TYR A 258 -18.96 -5.58 4.94
CA TYR A 258 -18.52 -5.50 6.34
C TYR A 258 -19.52 -4.74 7.21
N VAL A 259 -19.46 -4.94 8.53
CA VAL A 259 -20.17 -4.15 9.56
C VAL A 259 -19.19 -3.62 10.61
N VAL A 260 -19.55 -2.54 11.29
CA VAL A 260 -18.74 -1.98 12.39
C VAL A 260 -19.47 -2.19 13.71
N LYS A 261 -18.86 -2.94 14.64
CA LYS A 261 -19.37 -3.18 16.00
C LYS A 261 -18.26 -2.90 17.02
N ASP A 262 -18.59 -2.15 18.06
CA ASP A 262 -17.66 -1.82 19.16
C ASP A 262 -16.31 -1.25 18.68
N GLY A 263 -16.34 -0.46 17.60
CA GLY A 263 -15.15 0.14 16.99
C GLY A 263 -14.31 -0.82 16.13
N GLN A 264 -14.73 -2.08 15.98
CA GLN A 264 -14.05 -3.09 15.16
C GLN A 264 -14.80 -3.36 13.86
N VAL A 265 -14.04 -3.60 12.80
CA VAL A 265 -14.56 -4.05 11.50
C VAL A 265 -14.76 -5.56 11.56
N ILE A 266 -15.97 -6.01 11.24
CA ILE A 266 -16.34 -7.41 11.11
C ILE A 266 -16.71 -7.65 9.65
N ILE A 267 -16.04 -8.60 9.01
CA ILE A 267 -16.25 -9.02 7.62
C ILE A 267 -17.36 -10.08 7.59
#